data_AF-A0A6P0T8H2-F1
#
_entry.id   AF-A0A6P0T8H2-F1
#
_cell.length_a   1.000
_cell.length_b   1.000
_cell.length_c   1.000
_cell.angle_alpha   90.00
_cell.angle_beta   90.00
_cell.angle_gamma   90.00
#
_symmetry.space_group_name_H-M   'P 1'
#
loop_
_entity.id
_entity.type
_entity.pdbx_description
1 polymer ?
#
loop_
_entity_poly.entity_id
_entity_poly.type
_entity_poly.pdbx_seq_one_letter_code
_entity_poly.pdbx_strand_id
1 'polypeptide(L)'
;MIHSVTGIAMVMSLLAVVSGILHWSPISRAFAQATLLPNALVMMGDAIDWTNINAYAKGMVSYDTINIDRITNDCMLFADGYTATIIRTGIPDI
;
A
#
# COMPACT_ATOMS: atom_id res chain seq x y z
N MET A 1 -16.57 26.15 -62.56
CA MET A 1 -15.56 25.55 -61.65
C MET A 1 -15.60 26.10 -60.21
N ILE A 2 -16.00 27.35 -59.96
CA ILE A 2 -15.92 27.98 -58.61
C ILE A 2 -16.98 27.45 -57.62
N HIS A 3 -18.18 27.08 -58.08
CA HIS A 3 -19.25 26.58 -57.18
C HIS A 3 -19.06 25.12 -56.72
N SER A 4 -18.17 24.36 -57.37
CA SER A 4 -17.91 22.95 -57.02
C SER A 4 -16.89 22.81 -55.89
N VAL A 5 -15.94 23.74 -55.78
CA VAL A 5 -14.91 23.76 -54.73
C VAL A 5 -15.41 24.32 -53.40
N THR A 6 -16.41 25.20 -53.41
CA THR A 6 -17.05 25.72 -52.19
C THR A 6 -17.79 24.65 -51.40
N GLY A 7 -18.47 23.70 -52.07
CA GLY A 7 -19.17 22.60 -51.40
C GLY A 7 -18.22 21.63 -50.68
N ILE A 8 -17.10 21.27 -51.32
CA ILE A 8 -16.09 20.39 -50.73
C ILE A 8 -15.40 21.07 -49.54
N ALA A 9 -15.09 22.37 -49.64
CA ALA A 9 -14.50 23.14 -48.54
C ALA A 9 -15.43 23.19 -47.30
N MET A 10 -16.74 23.35 -47.49
CA MET A 10 -17.71 23.32 -46.39
C MET A 10 -17.79 21.96 -45.69
N VAL A 11 -17.77 20.86 -46.45
CA VAL A 11 -17.80 19.49 -45.90
C VAL A 11 -16.53 19.18 -45.11
N MET A 12 -15.36 19.59 -45.61
CA MET A 12 -14.09 19.42 -44.90
C MET A 12 -14.00 20.27 -43.64
N SER A 13 -14.59 21.47 -43.65
CA SER A 13 -14.68 22.33 -42.48
C SER A 13 -15.61 21.74 -41.41
N LEU A 14 -16.73 21.15 -41.83
CA LEU A 14 -17.67 20.46 -40.93
C LEU A 14 -17.05 19.21 -40.31
N LEU A 15 -16.31 18.41 -41.09
CA LEU A 15 -15.58 17.25 -40.57
C LEU A 15 -14.49 17.65 -39.56
N ALA A 16 -13.78 18.75 -39.81
CA ALA A 16 -12.75 19.25 -38.90
C ALA A 16 -13.35 19.66 -37.54
N VAL A 17 -14.49 20.35 -37.54
CA VAL A 17 -15.21 20.75 -36.33
C VAL A 17 -15.75 19.54 -35.56
N VAL A 18 -16.33 18.57 -36.25
CA VAL A 18 -16.85 17.33 -35.61
C VAL A 18 -15.73 16.50 -35.01
N SER A 19 -14.58 16.39 -35.69
CA SER A 19 -13.40 15.77 -35.10
C SER A 19 -13.00 16.53 -33.84
N GLY A 20 -12.85 17.87 -33.91
CA GLY A 20 -12.50 18.78 -32.81
C GLY A 20 -13.28 18.61 -31.52
N ILE A 21 -14.57 18.28 -31.63
CA ILE A 21 -15.48 18.13 -30.50
C ILE A 21 -15.45 16.71 -29.92
N LEU A 22 -15.15 15.69 -30.73
CA LEU A 22 -15.15 14.28 -30.30
C LEU A 22 -13.93 13.90 -29.45
N HIS A 23 -12.76 14.54 -29.62
CA HIS A 23 -11.60 14.29 -28.76
C HIS A 23 -11.61 15.05 -27.43
N TRP A 24 -12.53 16.01 -27.24
CA TRP A 24 -12.69 16.71 -25.96
C TRP A 24 -13.59 15.97 -24.96
N SER A 25 -14.30 14.90 -25.37
CA SER A 25 -15.12 14.17 -24.41
C SER A 25 -14.27 13.17 -23.61
N PRO A 26 -14.14 13.32 -22.28
CA PRO A 26 -13.58 12.26 -21.44
C PRO A 26 -14.59 11.10 -21.37
N ILE A 27 -14.54 10.18 -22.34
CA ILE A 27 -15.43 8.99 -22.40
C ILE A 27 -15.09 7.97 -21.30
N SER A 28 -13.96 8.14 -20.61
CA SER A 28 -13.57 7.25 -19.52
C SER A 28 -13.83 7.91 -18.16
N ARG A 29 -15.06 7.78 -17.64
CA ARG A 29 -15.29 7.98 -16.20
C ARG A 29 -14.70 6.79 -15.46
N ALA A 30 -13.51 6.97 -14.90
CA ALA A 30 -12.95 5.99 -13.97
C ALA A 30 -13.87 5.94 -12.74
N PHE A 31 -14.44 4.76 -12.45
CA PHE A 31 -15.13 4.53 -11.19
C PHE A 31 -14.06 4.42 -10.09
N ALA A 32 -14.13 5.28 -9.09
CA ALA A 32 -13.30 5.14 -7.90
C ALA A 32 -13.74 3.86 -7.16
N GLN A 33 -12.83 2.90 -7.03
CA GLN A 33 -13.06 1.73 -6.19
C GLN A 33 -13.21 2.23 -4.74
N ALA A 34 -14.34 1.94 -4.09
CA ALA A 34 -14.50 2.21 -2.67
C ALA A 34 -13.38 1.46 -1.92
N THR A 35 -12.37 2.20 -1.49
CA THR A 35 -11.24 1.64 -0.75
C THR A 35 -11.72 1.44 0.67
N LEU A 36 -12.09 0.21 1.01
CA LEU A 36 -12.36 -0.18 2.39
C LEU A 36 -11.08 0.07 3.19
N LEU A 37 -11.19 0.83 4.28
CA LEU A 37 -10.05 1.03 5.17
C LEU A 37 -9.62 -0.34 5.72
N PRO A 38 -8.31 -0.69 5.66
CA PRO A 38 -7.83 -1.89 6.30
C PRO A 38 -7.93 -1.73 7.82
N ASN A 39 -8.34 -2.80 8.51
CA ASN A 39 -8.26 -2.87 9.97
C ASN A 39 -6.82 -3.23 10.37
N ALA A 40 -6.26 -2.52 11.35
CA ALA A 40 -4.95 -2.79 11.90
C ALA A 40 -5.07 -3.32 13.34
N LEU A 41 -4.37 -4.40 13.65
CA LEU A 41 -4.23 -4.97 15.00
C LEU A 41 -2.75 -4.94 15.39
N VAL A 42 -2.44 -4.37 16.56
CA VAL A 42 -1.10 -4.36 17.14
C VAL A 42 -1.12 -5.20 18.41
N MET A 43 -0.25 -6.20 18.48
CA MET A 43 0.02 -7.00 19.66
C MET A 43 1.47 -6.77 20.09
N MET A 44 1.69 -6.37 21.33
CA MET A 44 3.02 -6.05 21.86
C MET A 44 3.23 -6.76 23.19
N GLY A 45 4.29 -7.57 23.28
CA GLY A 45 4.69 -8.20 24.53
C GLY A 45 5.45 -7.23 25.43
N ASP A 46 5.41 -7.47 26.74
CA ASP A 46 6.23 -6.77 27.72
C ASP A 46 7.43 -7.65 28.09
N ALA A 47 8.62 -7.05 28.17
CA ALA A 47 9.87 -7.72 28.54
C ALA A 47 10.12 -9.04 27.78
N ILE A 48 9.91 -9.05 26.46
CA ILE A 48 10.22 -10.18 25.58
C ILE A 48 11.50 -9.90 24.81
N ASP A 49 12.48 -10.79 24.99
CA ASP A 49 13.74 -10.75 24.26
C ASP A 49 13.64 -11.49 22.91
N TRP A 50 14.55 -11.16 22.01
CA TRP A 50 14.66 -11.78 20.68
C TRP A 50 14.77 -13.31 20.76
N THR A 51 15.47 -13.82 21.76
CA THR A 51 15.71 -15.26 21.96
C THR A 51 14.52 -16.00 22.55
N ASN A 52 13.48 -15.31 23.03
CA ASN A 52 12.27 -15.95 23.55
C ASN A 52 11.31 -16.40 22.43
N ILE A 53 11.46 -15.87 21.22
CA ILE A 53 10.61 -16.22 20.08
C ILE A 53 11.34 -17.24 19.20
N ASN A 54 10.73 -18.40 18.99
CA ASN A 54 11.36 -19.52 18.30
C ASN A 54 11.71 -19.18 16.84
N ALA A 55 10.90 -18.35 16.16
CA ALA A 55 11.21 -17.85 14.81
C ALA A 55 12.59 -17.16 14.71
N TYR A 56 13.07 -16.54 15.79
CA TYR A 56 14.38 -15.91 15.86
C TYR A 56 15.46 -16.80 16.47
N ALA A 57 15.10 -17.53 17.54
CA ALA A 57 16.03 -18.33 18.32
C ALA A 57 16.31 -19.72 17.72
N LYS A 58 15.46 -20.19 16.80
CA LYS A 58 15.58 -21.48 16.09
C LYS A 58 15.86 -22.67 17.02
N GLY A 59 15.05 -22.81 18.08
CA GLY A 59 15.16 -23.90 19.04
C GLY A 59 16.23 -23.73 20.11
N MET A 60 16.76 -22.51 20.33
CA MET A 60 17.66 -22.23 21.46
C MET A 60 16.97 -22.33 22.83
N VAL A 61 15.63 -22.26 22.88
CA VAL A 61 14.83 -22.39 24.09
C VAL A 61 14.03 -23.69 24.06
N SER A 62 13.72 -24.24 25.24
CA SER A 62 13.07 -25.56 25.38
C SER A 62 11.57 -25.58 25.03
N TYR A 63 10.99 -24.44 24.66
CA TYR A 63 9.57 -24.28 24.38
C TYR A 63 9.35 -23.73 22.96
N ASP A 64 8.20 -24.06 22.38
CA ASP A 64 7.80 -23.58 21.05
C ASP A 64 6.80 -22.43 21.15
N THR A 65 6.92 -21.46 20.24
CA THR A 65 5.98 -20.35 20.10
C THR A 65 4.99 -20.60 18.95
N ILE A 66 4.31 -21.76 18.96
CA ILE A 66 3.55 -22.29 17.81
C ILE A 66 2.60 -21.29 17.12
N ASN A 67 1.91 -20.44 17.88
CA ASN A 67 0.96 -19.48 17.31
C ASN A 67 1.67 -18.27 16.67
N ILE A 68 2.78 -17.83 17.26
CA ILE A 68 3.60 -16.72 16.75
C ILE A 68 4.35 -17.22 15.52
N ASP A 69 4.95 -18.41 15.58
CA ASP A 69 5.70 -19.01 14.48
C ASP A 69 4.82 -19.21 13.25
N ARG A 70 3.53 -19.58 13.43
CA ARG A 70 2.57 -19.65 12.32
C ARG A 70 2.37 -18.30 11.64
N ILE A 71 2.20 -17.22 12.43
CA ILE A 71 2.08 -15.86 11.87
C ILE A 71 3.36 -15.48 11.13
N THR A 72 4.53 -15.85 11.67
CA THR A 72 5.81 -15.55 11.02
C THR A 72 6.01 -16.27 9.69
N ASN A 73 5.45 -17.47 9.51
CA ASN A 73 5.49 -18.20 8.24
C ASN A 73 4.58 -17.57 7.17
N ASP A 74 3.45 -17.00 7.58
CA ASP A 74 2.47 -16.39 6.67
C ASP A 74 2.74 -14.90 6.39
N CYS A 75 3.68 -14.28 7.12
CA CYS A 75 3.94 -12.85 7.10
C CYS A 75 5.42 -12.52 6.90
N MET A 76 5.73 -11.23 6.86
CA MET A 76 7.11 -10.75 6.86
C MET A 76 7.68 -10.72 8.27
N LEU A 77 8.92 -11.22 8.42
CA LEU A 77 9.71 -11.14 9.64
C LEU A 77 10.77 -10.05 9.50
N PHE A 78 10.88 -9.17 10.49
CA PHE A 78 11.95 -8.18 10.56
C PHE A 78 13.16 -8.79 11.25
N ALA A 79 14.33 -8.77 10.62
CA ALA A 79 15.54 -9.37 11.19
C ALA A 79 16.29 -8.44 12.16
N ASP A 80 16.06 -7.13 12.06
CA ASP A 80 16.73 -6.11 12.87
C ASP A 80 15.68 -5.16 13.45
N GLY A 81 15.74 -4.96 14.76
CA GLY A 81 14.86 -4.06 15.50
C GLY A 81 15.53 -3.59 16.77
N TYR A 82 15.59 -2.27 16.97
CA TYR A 82 16.19 -1.66 18.15
C TYR A 82 15.12 -0.92 18.95
N THR A 83 15.14 -1.10 20.26
CA THR A 83 14.29 -0.36 21.19
C THR A 83 15.04 0.84 21.74
N ALA A 84 14.32 1.94 21.99
CA ALA A 84 14.88 3.04 22.74
C ALA A 84 15.06 2.63 24.21
N THR A 85 16.16 3.08 24.80
CA THR A 85 16.55 2.78 26.18
C THR A 85 15.44 3.08 27.20
N ILE A 86 15.02 2.06 27.95
CA ILE A 86 14.18 2.22 29.16
C ILE A 86 15.12 2.29 30.37
N ILE A 87 15.75 3.44 30.59
CA ILE A 87 16.40 3.73 31.88
C ILE A 87 15.46 4.68 32.62
N ARG A 88 14.90 4.21 33.74
CA ARG A 88 14.26 5.11 34.71
C ARG A 88 15.38 5.91 35.36
N THR A 89 15.70 7.07 34.83
CA THR A 89 16.62 8.00 35.49
C THR A 89 16.04 8.37 36.86
N GLY A 90 16.61 7.83 37.94
CA GLY A 90 16.60 8.48 39.24
C GLY A 90 15.78 7.85 40.37
N ILE A 91 15.83 6.52 40.59
CA ILE A 91 15.62 6.00 41.95
C ILE A 91 16.82 5.11 42.30
N PRO A 92 17.66 5.47 43.27
CA PRO A 92 18.59 4.53 43.87
C PRO A 92 17.80 3.57 44.75
N ASP A 93 17.88 2.28 44.45
CA ASP A 93 17.27 1.23 45.24
C ASP A 93 18.12 0.96 46.50
N ILE A 94 18.09 1.87 47.49
CA ILE A 94 18.32 1.71 48.95
C ILE A 94 18.10 3.04 49.69
#